data_AF-A0A1E7IW27-F1
#
_entry.id   AF-A0A1E7IW27-F1
#
_cell.length_a   1.000
_cell.length_b   1.000
_cell.length_c   1.000
_cell.angle_alpha   90.00
_cell.angle_beta   90.00
_cell.angle_gamma   90.00
#
_symmetry.space_group_name_H-M   'P 1'
#
loop_
_entity.id
_entity.type
_entity.pdbx_description
1 polymer ?
#
loop_
_entity_poly.entity_id
_entity_poly.type
_entity_poly.pdbx_seq_one_letter_code
_entity_poly.pdbx_strand_id
1 'polypeptide(L)'
;MKTRIIISLIVVVCVALLSTVSGVNSAEYDYEVKAKKMSFGWKVVGDTLAVKMSAKTEGWVGIGFNPSKKMKDANFVLGYVKKGEAKIIDEFGNEPTKHTSDKKLGGTVDATLVGGTEEGGITTIEFTMPLKSADKYDPAIDVNGETIVLLAYGPSRDSFKTKHKYRTALKVNLSTGASEAVKK
;
A
#
# COMPACT_ATOMS: atom_id res chain seq x y z
N MET A 1 21.25 74.06 -28.46
CA MET A 1 21.85 73.02 -29.31
C MET A 1 22.12 71.77 -28.46
N LYS A 2 21.33 70.72 -28.70
CA LYS A 2 21.49 69.29 -28.34
C LYS A 2 21.98 68.90 -26.93
N THR A 3 20.98 68.61 -26.09
CA THR A 3 20.96 67.69 -24.95
C THR A 3 21.65 66.35 -25.24
N ARG A 4 22.41 65.80 -24.28
CA ARG A 4 22.81 64.38 -24.26
C ARG A 4 22.62 63.81 -22.85
N ILE A 5 21.54 63.04 -22.71
CA ILE A 5 21.26 62.19 -21.55
C ILE A 5 21.89 60.83 -21.86
N ILE A 6 22.80 60.36 -21.00
CA ILE A 6 23.36 59.01 -21.07
C ILE A 6 22.46 58.11 -20.22
N ILE A 7 21.69 57.23 -20.87
CA ILE A 7 20.90 56.20 -20.20
C ILE A 7 21.77 54.94 -20.15
N SER A 8 22.31 54.61 -18.97
CA SER A 8 22.96 53.32 -18.72
C SER A 8 21.90 52.22 -18.68
N LEU A 9 21.97 51.30 -19.63
CA LEU A 9 21.13 50.11 -19.72
C LEU A 9 21.72 49.01 -18.81
N ILE A 10 21.11 48.76 -17.67
CA ILE A 10 21.43 47.60 -16.82
C ILE A 10 20.65 46.41 -17.39
N VAL A 11 21.37 45.45 -17.97
CA VAL A 11 20.81 44.16 -18.39
C VAL A 11 20.76 43.25 -17.17
N VAL A 12 19.58 43.09 -16.58
CA VAL A 12 19.32 42.08 -15.55
C VAL A 12 19.14 40.73 -16.25
N VAL A 13 20.17 39.89 -16.21
CA VAL A 13 20.08 38.49 -16.67
C VAL A 13 19.40 37.69 -15.55
N CYS A 14 18.07 37.51 -15.66
CA CYS A 14 17.34 36.54 -14.86
C CYS A 14 17.72 35.12 -15.32
N VAL A 15 18.66 34.49 -14.61
CA VAL A 15 18.91 33.05 -14.75
C VAL A 15 17.72 32.32 -14.14
N ALA A 16 16.78 31.89 -14.98
CA ALA A 16 15.73 30.98 -14.58
C ALA A 16 16.37 29.61 -14.29
N LEU A 17 16.55 29.31 -12.99
CA LEU A 17 16.85 27.97 -12.51
C LEU A 17 15.65 27.07 -12.85
N LEU A 18 15.73 26.34 -13.96
CA LEU A 18 14.84 25.22 -14.23
C LEU A 18 15.16 24.11 -13.22
N SER A 19 14.49 24.15 -12.07
CA SER A 19 14.37 22.98 -11.23
C SER A 19 13.54 21.96 -11.98
N THR A 20 14.19 20.93 -12.52
CA THR A 20 13.49 19.71 -12.91
C THR A 20 12.89 19.12 -11.64
N VAL A 21 11.61 19.42 -11.39
CA VAL A 21 10.80 18.61 -10.48
C VAL A 21 10.74 17.24 -11.13
N SER A 22 11.64 16.35 -10.69
CA SER A 22 11.51 14.93 -10.93
C SER A 22 10.18 14.53 -10.30
N GLY A 23 9.15 14.39 -11.14
CA GLY A 23 7.90 13.79 -10.72
C GLY A 23 8.26 12.46 -10.07
N VAL A 24 7.95 12.31 -8.79
CA VAL A 24 7.98 11.02 -8.13
C VAL A 24 7.01 10.17 -8.94
N ASN A 25 7.54 9.23 -9.71
CA ASN A 25 6.73 8.28 -10.45
C ASN A 25 6.02 7.45 -9.38
N SER A 26 4.78 7.81 -9.03
CA SER A 26 3.90 6.86 -8.35
C SER A 26 3.97 5.59 -9.17
N ALA A 27 4.27 4.45 -8.56
CA ALA A 27 4.17 3.18 -9.26
C ALA A 27 2.79 3.14 -9.94
N GLU A 28 2.77 2.95 -11.26
CA GLU A 28 1.52 2.77 -11.98
C GLU A 28 1.02 1.37 -11.63
N TYR A 29 -0.14 1.32 -10.98
CA TYR A 29 -0.85 0.08 -10.66
C TYR A 29 -1.83 -0.20 -11.79
N ASP A 30 -1.84 -1.44 -12.28
CA ASP A 30 -2.66 -1.80 -13.44
C ASP A 30 -4.16 -1.87 -13.06
N TYR A 31 -4.46 -2.18 -11.79
CA TYR A 31 -5.81 -2.27 -11.26
C TYR A 31 -5.93 -1.61 -9.89
N GLU A 32 -7.13 -1.10 -9.58
CA GLU A 32 -7.49 -0.59 -8.25
C GLU A 32 -8.95 -0.94 -7.92
N VAL A 33 -9.20 -1.36 -6.69
CA VAL A 33 -10.55 -1.47 -6.11
C VAL A 33 -10.73 -0.51 -4.96
N LYS A 34 -11.91 0.12 -4.87
CA LYS A 34 -12.27 1.06 -3.80
C LYS A 34 -13.37 0.48 -2.92
N ALA A 35 -13.10 0.40 -1.63
CA ALA A 35 -14.03 -0.03 -0.59
C ALA A 35 -14.29 1.10 0.41
N LYS A 36 -15.30 1.93 0.12
CA LYS A 36 -15.70 3.13 0.91
C LYS A 36 -14.54 4.11 1.13
N LYS A 37 -13.77 3.93 2.20
CA LYS A 37 -12.71 4.83 2.68
C LYS A 37 -11.32 4.20 2.57
N MET A 38 -11.21 3.09 1.84
CA MET A 38 -9.97 2.36 1.60
C MET A 38 -9.88 1.94 0.14
N SER A 39 -8.68 1.89 -0.41
CA SER A 39 -8.40 1.28 -1.71
C SER A 39 -7.28 0.26 -1.64
N PHE A 40 -7.32 -0.66 -2.60
CA PHE A 40 -6.30 -1.67 -2.86
C PHE A 40 -5.98 -1.60 -4.35
N GLY A 41 -4.79 -1.11 -4.68
CA GLY A 41 -4.21 -1.14 -6.01
C GLY A 41 -3.14 -2.23 -6.12
N TRP A 42 -3.03 -2.85 -7.29
CA TRP A 42 -2.02 -3.87 -7.50
C TRP A 42 -1.50 -3.92 -8.94
N LYS A 43 -0.35 -4.55 -9.08
CA LYS A 43 0.29 -4.88 -10.36
C LYS A 43 1.03 -6.20 -10.21
N VAL A 44 0.92 -7.06 -11.22
CA VAL A 44 1.68 -8.32 -11.27
C VAL A 44 2.90 -8.11 -12.16
N VAL A 45 4.09 -8.40 -11.64
CA VAL A 45 5.36 -8.28 -12.35
C VAL A 45 6.11 -9.61 -12.24
N GLY A 46 5.99 -10.46 -13.27
CA GLY A 46 6.48 -11.83 -13.21
C GLY A 46 5.85 -12.58 -12.03
N ASP A 47 6.67 -13.11 -11.13
CA ASP A 47 6.22 -13.84 -9.94
C ASP A 47 5.99 -12.94 -8.71
N THR A 48 5.97 -11.62 -8.89
CA THR A 48 5.82 -10.63 -7.81
C THR A 48 4.51 -9.87 -7.91
N LEU A 49 3.83 -9.69 -6.78
CA LEU A 49 2.70 -8.80 -6.62
C LEU A 49 3.17 -7.47 -5.99
N ALA A 50 3.06 -6.37 -6.72
CA ALA A 50 3.19 -5.03 -6.17
C ALA A 50 1.82 -4.56 -5.67
N VAL A 51 1.78 -4.02 -4.46
CA VAL A 51 0.54 -3.66 -3.75
C VAL A 51 0.61 -2.23 -3.23
N LYS A 52 -0.49 -1.49 -3.38
CA LYS A 52 -0.77 -0.23 -2.72
C LYS A 52 -2.06 -0.30 -1.93
N MET A 53 -1.97 0.04 -0.66
CA MET A 53 -3.11 0.24 0.22
C MET A 53 -3.20 1.71 0.61
N SER A 54 -4.39 2.28 0.58
CA SER A 54 -4.62 3.65 1.05
C SER A 54 -5.93 3.74 1.81
N ALA A 55 -5.96 4.43 2.95
CA ALA A 55 -7.21 4.64 3.69
C ALA A 55 -7.23 5.96 4.46
N LYS A 56 -8.44 6.49 4.71
CA LYS A 56 -8.66 7.68 5.54
C LYS A 56 -8.47 7.38 7.03
N THR A 57 -7.21 7.33 7.46
CA THR A 57 -6.73 7.14 8.82
C THR A 57 -5.34 7.78 8.97
N GLU A 58 -4.93 8.03 10.21
CA GLU A 58 -3.54 8.39 10.59
C GLU A 58 -2.95 7.24 11.43
N GLY A 59 -3.03 6.03 10.88
CA GLY A 59 -2.76 4.82 11.64
C GLY A 59 -2.34 3.72 10.70
N TRP A 60 -2.85 2.52 10.90
CA TRP A 60 -2.45 1.40 10.05
C TRP A 60 -3.49 1.06 8.99
N VAL A 61 -3.01 0.56 7.85
CA VAL A 61 -3.77 -0.09 6.77
C VAL A 61 -3.25 -1.52 6.60
N GLY A 62 -4.11 -2.45 6.19
CA GLY A 62 -3.73 -3.84 6.04
C GLY A 62 -4.59 -4.63 5.08
N ILE A 63 -3.96 -5.64 4.49
CA ILE A 63 -4.56 -6.59 3.56
C ILE A 63 -4.27 -8.01 4.05
N GLY A 64 -5.25 -8.90 3.90
CA GLY A 64 -5.09 -10.33 4.09
C GLY A 64 -5.52 -11.11 2.86
N PHE A 65 -4.80 -12.14 2.46
CA PHE A 65 -5.06 -12.93 1.25
C PHE A 65 -5.58 -14.32 1.58
N ASN A 66 -6.61 -14.76 0.86
CA ASN A 66 -7.17 -16.12 0.84
C ASN A 66 -7.47 -16.73 2.22
N PRO A 67 -8.25 -16.06 3.09
CA PRO A 67 -8.69 -16.67 4.35
C PRO A 67 -9.59 -17.88 4.11
N SER A 68 -9.49 -18.89 4.97
CA SER A 68 -10.43 -20.02 5.00
C SER A 68 -11.70 -19.71 5.80
N LYS A 69 -11.59 -18.90 6.86
CA LYS A 69 -12.70 -18.51 7.72
C LYS A 69 -12.38 -17.25 8.52
N LYS A 70 -13.13 -16.16 8.26
CA LYS A 70 -12.85 -14.84 8.86
C LYS A 70 -11.40 -14.45 8.58
N MET A 71 -10.54 -14.35 9.60
CA MET A 71 -9.11 -14.06 9.43
C MET A 71 -8.26 -15.32 9.30
N LYS A 72 -8.81 -16.50 9.59
CA LYS A 72 -8.05 -17.73 9.66
C LYS A 72 -7.44 -18.06 8.29
N ASP A 73 -6.18 -18.48 8.32
CA ASP A 73 -5.36 -18.93 7.19
C ASP A 73 -5.02 -17.84 6.15
N ALA A 74 -5.31 -16.57 6.45
CA ALA A 74 -4.86 -15.49 5.59
C ALA A 74 -3.40 -15.11 5.85
N ASN A 75 -2.64 -14.92 4.77
CA ASN A 75 -1.39 -14.14 4.78
C ASN A 75 -1.77 -12.66 4.92
N PHE A 76 -1.28 -11.98 5.94
CA PHE A 76 -1.51 -10.57 6.19
C PHE A 76 -0.25 -9.72 6.06
N VAL A 77 -0.39 -8.59 5.38
CA VAL A 77 0.56 -7.48 5.44
C VAL A 77 -0.14 -6.25 6.00
N LEU A 78 0.40 -5.68 7.09
CA LEU A 78 -0.09 -4.44 7.68
C LEU A 78 1.02 -3.40 7.65
N GLY A 79 0.67 -2.14 7.46
CA GLY A 79 1.63 -1.03 7.56
C GLY A 79 1.04 0.25 8.13
N TYR A 80 1.91 1.08 8.70
CA TYR A 80 1.62 2.46 9.10
C TYR A 80 2.82 3.35 8.77
N VAL A 81 2.64 4.66 8.86
CA VAL A 81 3.73 5.64 8.76
C VAL A 81 3.83 6.38 10.08
N LYS A 82 5.04 6.45 10.64
CA LYS A 82 5.27 7.15 11.91
C LYS A 82 6.46 8.08 11.76
N LYS A 83 6.23 9.38 11.97
CA LYS A 83 7.27 10.43 11.81
C LYS A 83 7.95 10.37 10.43
N GLY A 84 7.17 10.12 9.37
CA GLY A 84 7.65 10.00 7.99
C GLY A 84 8.31 8.66 7.66
N GLU A 85 8.42 7.73 8.61
CA GLU A 85 8.99 6.40 8.39
C GLU A 85 7.87 5.37 8.25
N ALA A 86 7.76 4.75 7.07
CA ALA A 86 6.83 3.65 6.83
C ALA A 86 7.36 2.34 7.45
N LYS A 87 6.45 1.54 8.00
CA LYS A 87 6.76 0.22 8.58
C LYS A 87 5.70 -0.77 8.14
N ILE A 88 6.13 -1.99 7.83
CA ILE A 88 5.23 -3.11 7.59
C ILE A 88 5.56 -4.28 8.51
N ILE A 89 4.57 -5.16 8.68
CA ILE A 89 4.69 -6.47 9.29
C ILE A 89 4.03 -7.50 8.38
N ASP A 90 4.54 -8.71 8.47
CA ASP A 90 4.07 -9.90 7.76
C ASP A 90 3.59 -10.92 8.81
N GLU A 91 2.32 -11.26 8.75
CA GLU A 91 1.63 -12.04 9.77
C GLU A 91 0.62 -13.04 9.19
N PHE A 92 0.42 -14.14 9.92
CA PHE A 92 -0.50 -15.18 9.52
C PHE A 92 -1.72 -15.22 10.42
N GLY A 93 -2.88 -15.38 9.81
CA GLY A 93 -4.16 -15.62 10.48
C GLY A 93 -4.24 -16.97 11.18
N ASN A 94 -3.58 -17.14 12.31
CA ASN A 94 -3.54 -18.43 13.01
C ASN A 94 -4.91 -18.84 13.64
N GLU A 95 -5.83 -17.90 13.83
CA GLU A 95 -7.19 -18.15 14.32
C GLU A 95 -8.23 -17.23 13.62
N PRO A 96 -9.54 -17.50 13.70
CA PRO A 96 -10.57 -16.68 13.03
C PRO A 96 -10.62 -15.20 13.43
N THR A 97 -9.95 -14.81 14.52
CA THR A 97 -9.94 -13.43 15.05
C THR A 97 -8.56 -12.96 15.50
N LYS A 98 -7.49 -13.67 15.12
CA LYS A 98 -6.12 -13.37 15.57
C LYS A 98 -5.15 -13.68 14.44
N HIS A 99 -4.14 -12.83 14.33
CA HIS A 99 -2.97 -13.05 13.51
C HIS A 99 -1.72 -13.07 14.40
N THR A 100 -0.67 -13.73 13.94
CA THR A 100 0.63 -13.82 14.60
C THR A 100 1.73 -13.75 13.55
N SER A 101 2.77 -12.96 13.82
CA SER A 101 3.97 -12.88 12.98
C SER A 101 4.48 -14.24 12.49
N ASP A 102 4.76 -14.30 11.20
CA ASP A 102 5.19 -15.52 10.49
C ASP A 102 6.51 -16.03 11.04
N LYS A 103 7.47 -15.13 11.22
CA LYS A 103 8.73 -15.41 11.91
C LYS A 103 8.54 -16.07 13.28
N LYS A 104 7.52 -15.67 14.07
CA LYS A 104 7.25 -16.30 15.37
C LYS A 104 6.63 -17.69 15.25
N LEU A 105 5.95 -17.96 14.14
CA LEU A 105 5.40 -19.27 13.81
C LEU A 105 6.44 -20.18 13.12
N GLY A 106 7.62 -19.65 12.81
CA GLY A 106 8.69 -20.38 12.11
C GLY A 106 8.63 -20.26 10.59
N GLY A 107 7.88 -19.28 10.07
CA GLY A 107 7.88 -18.86 8.67
C GLY A 107 8.93 -17.80 8.36
N THR A 108 8.78 -17.20 7.18
CA THR A 108 9.63 -16.14 6.64
C THR A 108 8.91 -14.79 6.72
N VAL A 109 9.59 -13.74 6.23
CA VAL A 109 8.97 -12.43 6.00
C VAL A 109 9.21 -12.18 4.53
N ASP A 110 8.13 -12.26 3.75
CA ASP A 110 8.19 -12.30 2.29
C ASP A 110 7.67 -10.99 1.67
N ALA A 111 7.03 -10.14 2.47
CA ALA A 111 6.70 -8.77 2.09
C ALA A 111 7.89 -7.80 2.23
N THR A 112 8.15 -7.03 1.17
CA THR A 112 9.19 -5.99 1.12
C THR A 112 8.56 -4.60 0.98
N LEU A 113 8.82 -3.72 1.95
CA LEU A 113 8.37 -2.32 1.92
C LEU A 113 8.97 -1.58 0.72
N VAL A 114 8.12 -0.95 -0.09
CA VAL A 114 8.53 -0.03 -1.16
C VAL A 114 8.49 1.41 -0.65
N GLY A 115 7.43 1.77 0.08
CA GLY A 115 7.29 3.10 0.65
C GLY A 115 5.99 3.29 1.40
N GLY A 116 5.83 4.46 2.00
CA GLY A 116 4.57 4.84 2.61
C GLY A 116 4.54 6.31 2.94
N THR A 117 3.35 6.89 2.89
CA THR A 117 3.09 8.29 3.20
C THR A 117 1.91 8.42 4.15
N GLU A 118 1.93 9.46 4.95
CA GLU A 118 0.76 9.90 5.72
C GLU A 118 0.62 11.40 5.56
N GLU A 119 -0.44 11.80 4.84
CA GLU A 119 -0.72 13.21 4.54
C GLU A 119 -2.24 13.40 4.45
N GLY A 120 -2.74 14.55 4.94
CA GLY A 120 -4.16 14.88 4.85
C GLY A 120 -5.10 13.89 5.56
N GLY A 121 -4.62 13.20 6.60
CA GLY A 121 -5.36 12.17 7.32
C GLY A 121 -5.58 10.89 6.51
N ILE A 122 -4.69 10.61 5.56
CA ILE A 122 -4.67 9.40 4.73
C ILE A 122 -3.30 8.73 4.90
N THR A 123 -3.30 7.49 5.38
CA THR A 123 -2.13 6.61 5.36
C THR A 123 -2.13 5.82 4.06
N THR A 124 -1.00 5.79 3.36
CA THR A 124 -0.74 4.99 2.17
C THR A 124 0.50 4.13 2.39
N ILE A 125 0.42 2.83 2.06
CA ILE A 125 1.52 1.87 2.17
C ILE A 125 1.66 1.15 0.84
N GLU A 126 2.90 1.06 0.35
CA GLU A 126 3.27 0.36 -0.86
C GLU A 126 4.32 -0.71 -0.54
N PHE A 127 4.09 -1.93 -1.00
CA PHE A 127 4.99 -3.06 -0.78
C PHE A 127 4.96 -4.04 -1.95
N THR A 128 5.91 -4.97 -1.97
CA THR A 128 5.93 -6.11 -2.90
C THR A 128 5.94 -7.42 -2.11
N MET A 129 5.38 -8.47 -2.68
CA MET A 129 5.45 -9.83 -2.13
C MET A 129 5.50 -10.85 -3.28
N PRO A 130 6.12 -12.02 -3.08
CA PRO A 130 6.04 -13.09 -4.07
C PRO A 130 4.60 -13.62 -4.18
N LEU A 131 4.20 -14.04 -5.38
CA LEU A 131 2.94 -14.78 -5.58
C LEU A 131 2.99 -16.19 -4.95
N LYS A 132 4.20 -16.68 -4.68
CA LYS A 132 4.45 -17.95 -4.03
C LYS A 132 5.64 -17.82 -3.09
N SER A 133 5.38 -17.75 -1.79
CA SER A 133 6.41 -17.81 -0.75
C SER A 133 6.93 -19.25 -0.58
N ALA A 134 8.04 -19.39 0.15
CA ALA A 134 8.65 -20.70 0.44
C ALA A 134 8.06 -21.38 1.68
N ASP A 135 7.27 -20.66 2.49
CA ASP A 135 6.68 -21.18 3.72
C ASP A 135 5.20 -21.60 3.57
N LYS A 136 4.65 -22.17 4.64
CA LYS A 136 3.26 -22.68 4.68
C LYS A 136 2.23 -21.66 5.18
N TYR A 137 2.70 -20.53 5.71
CA TYR A 137 1.87 -19.44 6.23
C TYR A 137 1.43 -18.49 5.11
N ASP A 138 2.10 -18.60 3.97
CA ASP A 138 1.83 -17.86 2.74
C ASP A 138 1.43 -18.77 1.58
N PRO A 139 0.15 -19.19 1.50
CA PRO A 139 -0.35 -19.95 0.36
C PRO A 139 -0.16 -19.21 -0.96
N ALA A 140 0.22 -19.95 -2.00
CA ALA A 140 0.37 -19.39 -3.33
C ALA A 140 -0.92 -18.72 -3.83
N ILE A 141 -0.77 -17.59 -4.51
CA ILE A 141 -1.85 -16.82 -5.10
C ILE A 141 -1.90 -17.10 -6.60
N ASP A 142 -2.98 -17.74 -7.06
CA ASP A 142 -3.26 -17.88 -8.49
C ASP A 142 -3.88 -16.58 -9.02
N VAL A 143 -3.12 -15.85 -9.82
CA VAL A 143 -3.55 -14.55 -10.40
C VAL A 143 -4.71 -14.68 -11.38
N ASN A 144 -4.89 -15.85 -12.00
CA ASN A 144 -5.99 -16.12 -12.92
C ASN A 144 -7.25 -16.59 -12.19
N GLY A 145 -7.09 -17.05 -10.94
CA GLY A 145 -8.16 -17.50 -10.08
C GLY A 145 -8.86 -16.38 -9.31
N GLU A 146 -9.85 -16.78 -8.52
CA GLU A 146 -10.49 -15.88 -7.56
C GLU A 146 -9.61 -15.79 -6.30
N THR A 147 -9.18 -14.57 -5.97
CA THR A 147 -8.49 -14.26 -4.71
C THR A 147 -9.46 -13.56 -3.76
N ILE A 148 -9.58 -14.05 -2.52
CA ILE A 148 -10.33 -13.34 -1.48
C ILE A 148 -9.35 -12.43 -0.75
N VAL A 149 -9.63 -11.12 -0.72
CA VAL A 149 -8.86 -10.15 0.05
C VAL A 149 -9.66 -9.60 1.22
N LEU A 150 -9.03 -9.54 2.38
CA LEU A 150 -9.52 -8.87 3.58
C LEU A 150 -8.85 -7.50 3.65
N LEU A 151 -9.61 -6.42 3.55
CA LEU A 151 -9.08 -5.07 3.67
C LEU A 151 -9.50 -4.49 5.01
N ALA A 152 -8.55 -3.86 5.72
CA ALA A 152 -8.83 -3.23 7.00
C ALA A 152 -7.95 -1.99 7.24
N TYR A 153 -8.46 -1.08 8.07
CA TYR A 153 -7.65 0.00 8.62
C TYR A 153 -7.98 0.27 10.10
N GLY A 154 -6.98 0.75 10.82
CA GLY A 154 -7.01 1.02 12.26
C GLY A 154 -7.66 2.35 12.67
N PRO A 155 -7.71 2.65 13.98
CA PRO A 155 -7.89 4.01 14.45
C PRO A 155 -6.65 4.89 14.13
N SER A 156 -6.72 6.20 14.39
CA SER A 156 -5.57 7.13 14.31
C SER A 156 -4.55 6.82 15.42
N ARG A 157 -3.79 5.73 15.23
CA ARG A 157 -2.73 5.27 16.13
C ARG A 157 -1.79 4.32 15.38
N ASP A 158 -0.52 4.69 15.34
CA ASP A 158 0.61 3.90 14.80
C ASP A 158 0.92 2.67 15.65
N SER A 159 0.06 1.67 15.58
CA SER A 159 0.20 0.43 16.35
C SER A 159 -0.57 -0.71 15.71
N PHE A 160 0.18 -1.75 15.36
CA PHE A 160 -0.34 -3.05 14.91
C PHE A 160 -1.13 -3.81 15.98
N LYS A 161 -1.12 -3.35 17.23
CA LYS A 161 -1.88 -3.99 18.34
C LYS A 161 -3.32 -3.49 18.44
N THR A 162 -3.70 -2.49 17.65
CA THR A 162 -5.03 -1.89 17.72
C THR A 162 -6.00 -2.61 16.80
N LYS A 163 -7.23 -2.84 17.28
CA LYS A 163 -8.28 -3.46 16.47
C LYS A 163 -8.69 -2.52 15.33
N HIS A 164 -8.94 -3.08 14.15
CA HIS A 164 -9.44 -2.34 12.99
C HIS A 164 -10.71 -1.53 13.31
N LYS A 165 -10.80 -0.30 12.81
CA LYS A 165 -12.01 0.54 12.86
C LYS A 165 -12.97 0.19 11.73
N TYR A 166 -12.43 -0.25 10.60
CA TYR A 166 -13.18 -0.69 9.43
C TYR A 166 -12.54 -1.96 8.86
N ARG A 167 -13.39 -2.85 8.33
CA ARG A 167 -12.95 -4.00 7.55
C ARG A 167 -13.97 -4.34 6.47
N THR A 168 -13.50 -4.92 5.38
CA THR A 168 -14.32 -5.52 4.33
C THR A 168 -13.64 -6.75 3.75
N ALA A 169 -14.40 -7.56 3.02
CA ALA A 169 -13.86 -8.66 2.22
C ALA A 169 -14.31 -8.47 0.77
N LEU A 170 -13.38 -8.63 -0.16
CA LEU A 170 -13.64 -8.58 -1.59
C LEU A 170 -13.15 -9.88 -2.21
N LYS A 171 -13.86 -10.33 -3.23
CA LYS A 171 -13.33 -11.27 -4.20
C LYS A 171 -12.73 -10.45 -5.34
N VAL A 172 -11.50 -10.75 -5.73
CA VAL A 172 -10.77 -10.06 -6.79
C VAL A 172 -10.11 -11.08 -7.72
N ASN A 173 -10.09 -10.80 -9.01
CA ASN A 173 -9.26 -11.51 -9.98
C ASN A 173 -8.07 -10.61 -10.33
N LEU A 174 -6.86 -11.04 -9.96
CA LEU A 174 -5.67 -10.20 -10.04
C LEU A 174 -5.19 -9.96 -11.48
N SER A 175 -5.53 -10.85 -12.41
CA SER A 175 -5.19 -10.74 -13.84
C SER A 175 -6.14 -9.83 -14.65
N THR A 176 -7.36 -9.59 -14.17
CA THR A 176 -8.39 -8.85 -14.94
C THR A 176 -8.92 -7.61 -14.23
N GLY A 177 -8.67 -7.45 -12.93
CA GLY A 177 -9.26 -6.36 -12.14
C GLY A 177 -10.71 -6.61 -11.72
N ALA A 178 -11.35 -7.69 -12.19
CA ALA A 178 -12.73 -8.01 -11.84
C ALA A 178 -12.86 -8.19 -10.32
N SER A 179 -13.87 -7.55 -9.71
CA SER A 179 -14.03 -7.60 -8.26
C SER A 179 -15.48 -7.45 -7.82
N GLU A 180 -15.81 -8.08 -6.70
CA GLU A 180 -17.11 -7.98 -6.04
C GLU A 180 -16.96 -8.07 -4.51
N ALA A 181 -17.93 -7.50 -3.79
CA ALA A 181 -17.97 -7.64 -2.34
C ALA A 181 -18.40 -9.05 -1.94
N VAL A 182 -17.71 -9.64 -0.96
CA VAL A 182 -18.14 -10.93 -0.39
C VAL A 182 -19.39 -10.69 0.46
N LYS A 183 -20.51 -11.32 0.08
CA LYS A 183 -21.77 -11.26 0.83
C LYS A 183 -21.59 -12.00 2.17
N LYS A 184 -22.08 -11.39 3.24
CA LYS A 184 -22.02 -11.93 4.60
C LYS A 184 -23.12 -12.94 4.87
#